data_AF-A0A3P7KSV3-F1
#
_entry.id   AF-A0A3P7KSV3-F1
#
_cell.length_a   1.000
_cell.length_b   1.000
_cell.length_c   1.000
_cell.angle_alpha   90.00
_cell.angle_beta   90.00
_cell.angle_gamma   90.00
#
_symmetry.space_group_name_H-M   'P 1'
#
loop_
_entity.id
_entity.type
_entity.pdbx_description
1 polymer ?
#
loop_
_entity_poly.entity_id
_entity_poly.type
_entity_poly.pdbx_seq_one_letter_code
_entity_poly.pdbx_strand_id
1 'polypeptide(L)'
;MLVHVIVVIAGMALFQLSVPERSTIEPNDGNSLWLTPNRYLACAIGYLIGMGDFTLTMARVIICQVAVPKNRNEVFSLTRIYQSPCVHSWHMRQRRQHAARMLAQIGVARS
;
A
#
# COMPACT_ATOMS: atom_id res chain seq x y z
N MET A 1 -10.57 9.60 -9.51
CA MET A 1 -9.10 9.73 -9.62
C MET A 1 -8.60 10.99 -8.94
N LEU A 2 -9.05 12.19 -9.37
CA LEU A 2 -8.68 13.47 -8.73
C LEU A 2 -8.93 13.52 -7.22
N VAL A 3 -10.12 13.09 -6.77
CA VAL A 3 -10.48 13.05 -5.34
C VAL A 3 -9.54 12.15 -4.53
N HIS A 4 -9.14 10.99 -5.07
CA HIS A 4 -8.18 10.09 -4.42
C HIS A 4 -6.81 10.76 -4.24
N VAL A 5 -6.32 11.42 -5.29
CA VAL A 5 -5.02 12.12 -5.26
C VAL A 5 -5.05 13.23 -4.21
N ILE A 6 -6.13 14.01 -4.14
CA ILE A 6 -6.28 15.08 -3.15
C ILE A 6 -6.32 14.52 -1.73
N VAL A 7 -7.08 13.45 -1.48
CA VAL A 7 -7.19 12.83 -0.15
C VAL A 7 -5.86 12.22 0.31
N VAL A 8 -5.11 11.56 -0.57
CA VAL A 8 -3.81 10.97 -0.24
C VAL A 8 -2.76 12.06 -0.01
N ILE A 9 -2.74 13.12 -0.82
CA ILE A 9 -1.82 14.25 -0.62
C ILE A 9 -2.13 14.96 0.71
N ALA A 10 -3.41 15.21 1.01
CA ALA A 10 -3.82 15.81 2.28
C ALA A 10 -3.45 14.91 3.48
N GLY A 11 -3.68 13.60 3.39
CA GLY A 11 -3.29 12.64 4.43
C GLY A 11 -1.78 12.57 4.66
N MET A 12 -0.98 12.54 3.58
CA MET A 12 0.48 12.55 3.66
C MET A 12 1.03 13.87 4.21
N ALA A 13 0.47 15.01 3.80
CA ALA A 13 0.84 16.32 4.31
C ALA A 13 0.53 16.44 5.81
N LEU A 14 -0.66 16.01 6.24
CA LEU A 14 -1.03 15.98 7.65
C LEU A 14 -0.16 15.03 8.46
N PHE A 15 0.25 13.89 7.90
CA PHE A 15 1.16 12.96 8.55
C PHE A 15 2.55 13.58 8.74
N GLN A 16 3.10 14.24 7.72
CA GLN A 16 4.39 14.93 7.83
C GLN A 16 4.34 16.13 8.77
N LEU A 17 3.21 16.85 8.82
CA LEU A 17 3.01 17.94 9.78
C LEU A 17 2.80 17.42 11.21
N SER A 18 2.28 16.20 11.37
CA SER A 18 2.08 15.55 12.68
C SER A 18 3.35 14.89 13.24
N VAL A 19 4.35 14.60 12.41
CA VAL A 19 5.61 14.00 12.84
C VAL A 19 6.70 15.08 12.81
N PRO A 20 7.02 15.73 13.94
CA PRO A 20 8.11 16.68 13.97
C PRO A 20 9.45 15.97 13.71
N GLU A 21 10.29 16.59 12.89
CA GLU A 21 11.59 16.11 12.40
C GLU A 21 12.56 15.65 13.51
N ARG A 22 12.34 16.11 14.75
CA ARG A 22 13.20 15.87 15.93
C ARG A 22 12.66 14.82 16.92
N SER A 23 11.70 13.98 16.55
CA SER A 23 11.14 12.95 17.46
C SER A 23 12.05 11.73 17.69
N THR A 24 13.05 11.53 16.84
CA THR A 24 13.96 10.36 16.91
C THR A 24 15.14 10.56 17.88
N ILE A 25 15.41 11.80 18.31
CA ILE A 25 16.70 12.16 18.91
C ILE A 25 16.60 12.59 20.39
N GLU A 26 15.50 13.17 20.87
CA GLU A 26 15.44 13.68 22.26
C GLU A 26 13.99 13.70 22.79
N PRO A 27 13.70 13.28 24.04
CA PRO A 27 12.40 13.54 24.67
C PRO A 27 12.31 15.03 24.97
N ASN A 28 11.48 15.74 24.20
CA ASN A 28 11.40 17.20 24.26
C ASN A 28 10.17 17.66 25.07
N ASP A 29 10.41 18.34 26.20
CA ASP A 29 9.42 19.07 27.02
C ASP A 29 9.13 20.49 26.48
N GLY A 30 9.61 20.81 25.27
CA GLY A 30 9.40 22.10 24.60
C GLY A 30 8.10 22.15 23.78
N ASN A 31 7.30 23.19 24.03
CA ASN A 31 6.04 23.52 23.36
C ASN A 31 6.01 23.12 21.87
N SER A 32 5.16 22.15 21.52
CA SER A 32 5.03 21.57 20.18
C SER A 32 4.89 22.68 19.13
N LEU A 33 5.69 22.60 18.07
CA LEU A 33 5.54 23.42 16.87
C LEU A 33 4.26 22.97 16.13
N TRP A 34 3.12 23.45 16.66
CA TRP A 34 1.76 23.53 16.12
C TRP A 34 0.70 22.44 16.34
N LEU A 35 0.99 21.16 16.59
CA LEU A 35 -0.07 20.22 17.01
C LEU A 35 0.42 19.26 18.09
N THR A 36 -0.18 19.36 19.26
CA THR A 36 -0.09 18.32 20.29
C THR A 36 -0.62 17.00 19.72
N PRO A 37 0.03 15.86 20.01
CA PRO A 37 -0.46 14.54 19.59
C PRO A 37 -1.85 14.31 20.20
N ASN A 38 -2.87 14.50 19.36
CA ASN A 38 -4.27 14.50 19.76
C ASN A 38 -4.97 13.31 19.13
N ARG A 39 -5.84 12.63 19.90
CA ARG A 39 -6.61 11.48 19.43
C ARG A 39 -7.43 11.81 18.18
N TYR A 40 -7.90 13.06 18.08
CA TYR A 40 -8.64 13.56 16.93
C TYR A 40 -7.79 13.61 15.64
N LEU A 41 -6.47 13.87 15.72
CA LEU A 41 -5.59 13.84 14.55
C LEU A 41 -5.35 12.43 14.06
N ALA A 42 -5.10 11.49 14.97
CA ALA A 42 -4.98 10.09 14.62
C ALA A 42 -6.27 9.57 13.96
N CYS A 43 -7.44 9.93 14.50
CA CYS A 43 -8.74 9.64 13.88
C CYS A 43 -8.89 10.29 12.51
N ALA A 44 -8.49 11.55 12.33
CA ALA A 44 -8.58 12.25 11.06
C ALA A 44 -7.67 11.62 9.98
N ILE A 45 -6.41 11.33 10.33
CA ILE A 45 -5.46 10.65 9.43
C ILE A 45 -5.97 9.25 9.07
N GLY A 46 -6.45 8.48 10.04
CA GLY A 46 -7.06 7.17 9.81
C GLY A 46 -8.28 7.25 8.89
N TYR A 47 -9.13 8.27 9.06
CA TYR A 47 -10.28 8.51 8.20
C TYR A 47 -9.88 8.88 6.76
N LEU A 48 -8.87 9.75 6.60
CA LEU A 48 -8.33 10.13 5.29
C LEU A 48 -7.71 8.94 4.55
N ILE A 49 -6.93 8.11 5.24
CA ILE A 49 -6.35 6.88 4.68
C ILE A 49 -7.48 5.91 4.29
N GLY A 50 -8.48 5.70 5.16
CA GLY A 50 -9.63 4.86 4.87
C GLY A 50 -10.43 5.32 3.65
N MET A 51 -10.61 6.63 3.45
CA MET A 51 -11.22 7.18 2.24
C MET A 51 -10.37 6.95 0.99
N GLY A 52 -9.04 7.05 1.11
CA GLY A 52 -8.10 6.70 0.03
C GLY A 52 -8.28 5.25 -0.42
N ASP A 53 -8.24 4.31 0.54
CA ASP A 53 -8.40 2.89 0.29
C ASP A 53 -9.75 2.54 -0.35
N PHE A 54 -10.83 3.20 0.07
CA PHE A 54 -12.16 3.04 -0.52
C PHE A 54 -12.18 3.45 -2.01
N THR A 55 -11.52 4.56 -2.35
CA THR A 55 -11.49 5.04 -3.73
C THR A 55 -10.66 4.13 -4.63
N LEU A 56 -9.57 3.55 -4.11
CA LEU A 56 -8.79 2.51 -4.82
C LEU A 56 -9.58 1.23 -5.04
N THR A 57 -10.35 0.79 -4.04
CA THR A 57 -11.21 -0.38 -4.20
C THR A 57 -12.31 -0.13 -5.23
N MET A 58 -12.94 1.04 -5.22
CA MET A 58 -13.93 1.42 -6.24
C MET A 58 -13.32 1.52 -7.64
N ALA A 59 -12.12 2.08 -7.78
CA ALA A 59 -11.42 2.11 -9.06
C ALA A 59 -11.17 0.70 -9.62
N ARG A 60 -10.72 -0.25 -8.79
CA ARG A 60 -10.54 -1.65 -9.21
C ARG A 60 -11.85 -2.31 -9.64
N VAL A 61 -12.96 -2.03 -8.95
CA VAL A 61 -14.29 -2.54 -9.35
C VAL A 61 -14.66 -2.03 -10.74
N ILE A 62 -14.52 -0.72 -10.98
CA ILE A 62 -14.85 -0.10 -12.28
C ILE A 62 -13.94 -0.65 -13.38
N ILE A 63 -12.63 -0.75 -13.14
CA ILE A 63 -11.68 -1.30 -14.12
C ILE A 63 -12.03 -2.75 -14.44
N CYS A 64 -12.37 -3.58 -13.44
CA CYS A 64 -12.74 -4.97 -13.68
C CYS A 64 -14.06 -5.09 -14.47
N GLN A 65 -15.02 -4.19 -14.22
CA GLN A 65 -16.28 -4.13 -14.97
C GLN A 65 -16.08 -3.74 -16.43
N VAL A 66 -15.15 -2.81 -16.71
CA VAL A 66 -14.84 -2.36 -18.07
C VAL A 66 -13.96 -3.38 -18.81
N ALA A 67 -12.95 -3.94 -18.16
CA ALA A 67 -11.99 -4.84 -18.79
C ALA A 67 -12.57 -6.23 -19.08
N VAL A 68 -13.41 -6.77 -18.18
CA VAL A 68 -13.96 -8.12 -18.32
C VAL A 68 -15.45 -8.13 -17.91
N PRO A 69 -16.36 -7.66 -18.78
CA PRO A 69 -17.78 -7.53 -18.46
C PRO A 69 -18.48 -8.87 -18.22
N LYS A 70 -17.96 -9.96 -18.81
CA LYS A 70 -18.58 -11.30 -18.77
C LYS A 70 -18.30 -12.05 -17.45
N ASN A 71 -17.10 -11.88 -16.88
CA ASN A 71 -16.63 -12.63 -15.70
C ASN A 71 -16.18 -11.70 -14.56
N ARG A 72 -16.92 -10.61 -14.31
CA ARG A 72 -16.54 -9.54 -13.37
C ARG A 72 -16.25 -10.02 -11.93
N ASN A 73 -16.93 -11.06 -11.45
CA ASN A 73 -16.75 -11.56 -10.08
C ASN A 73 -15.43 -12.34 -9.91
N GLU A 74 -15.04 -13.12 -10.92
CA GLU A 74 -13.78 -13.87 -10.94
C GLU A 74 -12.58 -12.91 -10.90
N VAL A 75 -12.61 -11.87 -11.73
CA VAL A 75 -11.50 -10.91 -11.89
C VAL A 75 -11.34 -10.01 -10.66
N PHE A 76 -12.46 -9.66 -9.99
CA PHE A 76 -12.42 -8.94 -8.73
C PHE A 76 -11.81 -9.77 -7.59
N SER A 77 -12.10 -11.08 -7.57
CA SER A 77 -11.55 -12.02 -6.60
C SER A 77 -10.03 -12.16 -6.79
N LEU A 78 -9.57 -12.25 -8.05
CA LEU A 78 -8.16 -12.33 -8.39
C LEU A 78 -7.37 -11.08 -7.97
N THR A 79 -7.93 -9.88 -8.15
CA THR A 79 -7.27 -8.64 -7.72
C THR A 79 -7.08 -8.57 -6.20
N ARG A 80 -8.04 -9.07 -5.41
CA ARG A 80 -7.93 -9.15 -3.95
C ARG A 80 -6.87 -10.17 -3.50
N ILE A 81 -6.82 -11.32 -4.16
CA ILE A 81 -5.80 -12.36 -3.89
C ILE A 81 -4.41 -11.82 -4.22
N TYR A 82 -4.25 -11.11 -5.34
CA TYR A 82 -2.95 -10.55 -5.76
C TYR A 82 -2.46 -9.40 -4.87
N GLN A 83 -3.37 -8.59 -4.33
CA GLN A 83 -3.06 -7.52 -3.39
C GLN A 83 -2.60 -8.07 -2.02
N SER A 84 -2.90 -9.34 -1.70
CA SER A 84 -2.51 -9.94 -0.44
C SER A 84 -0.98 -10.05 -0.32
N PRO A 85 -0.37 -9.52 0.75
CA PRO A 85 1.06 -9.61 0.99
C PRO A 85 1.57 -11.05 0.98
N CYS A 86 0.74 -12.00 1.42
CA CYS A 86 1.06 -13.42 1.44
C CYS A 86 1.24 -13.98 0.02
N VAL A 87 0.36 -13.61 -0.91
CA VAL A 87 0.42 -14.08 -2.30
C VAL A 87 1.58 -13.41 -3.03
N HIS A 88 1.83 -12.13 -2.77
CA HIS A 88 3.00 -11.45 -3.32
C HIS A 88 4.32 -12.08 -2.82
N SER A 89 4.41 -12.37 -1.53
CA SER A 89 5.56 -13.03 -0.90
C SER A 89 5.76 -14.46 -1.43
N TRP A 90 4.68 -15.22 -1.60
CA TRP A 90 4.73 -16.54 -2.23
C TRP A 90 5.18 -16.48 -3.68
N HIS A 91 4.66 -15.53 -4.46
CA HIS A 91 5.03 -15.37 -5.85
C HIS A 91 6.51 -14.94 -6.02
N MET A 92 7.00 -14.03 -5.17
CA MET A 92 8.41 -13.68 -5.07
C MET A 92 9.28 -14.89 -4.73
N ARG A 93 8.83 -15.71 -3.77
CA ARG A 93 9.52 -16.94 -3.36
C ARG A 93 9.55 -17.99 -4.47
N GLN A 94 8.46 -18.12 -5.23
CA GLN A 94 8.36 -19.03 -6.37
C GLN A 94 9.27 -18.60 -7.52
N ARG A 95 9.33 -17.29 -7.86
CA ARG A 95 10.31 -16.79 -8.84
C ARG A 95 11.75 -17.07 -8.41
N ARG A 96 12.08 -16.93 -7.12
CA ARG A 96 13.42 -17.29 -6.61
C ARG A 96 13.71 -18.78 -6.78
N GLN A 97 12.74 -19.66 -6.56
CA GLN A 97 12.92 -21.10 -6.78
C GLN A 97 13.09 -21.47 -8.26
N HIS A 98 12.32 -20.84 -9.16
CA HIS A 98 12.50 -21.05 -10.60
C HIS A 98 13.85 -20.52 -11.11
N ALA A 99 14.29 -19.34 -10.63
CA ALA A 99 15.61 -18.81 -10.95
C ALA A 99 16.74 -19.71 -10.41
N ALA A 100 16.61 -20.22 -9.18
CA ALA A 100 17.57 -21.16 -8.60
C ALA A 100 17.64 -22.48 -9.39
N ARG A 101 16.50 -23.01 -9.87
CA ARG A 101 16.45 -24.19 -10.74
C ARG A 101 17.10 -23.96 -12.10
N MET A 102 16.90 -22.78 -12.70
CA MET A 102 17.58 -22.41 -13.95
C MET A 102 19.09 -22.28 -13.77
N LEU A 103 19.55 -21.67 -12.67
CA LEU A 103 20.97 -21.58 -12.34
C LEU A 103 21.59 -22.96 -12.07
N ALA A 104 20.86 -23.88 -11.42
CA ALA A 104 21.31 -25.25 -11.23
C ALA A 104 21.45 -26.02 -12.55
N GLN A 105 20.53 -25.83 -13.49
CA GLN A 105 20.63 -26.43 -14.84
C GLN A 105 21.80 -25.86 -15.64
N ILE A 106 22.07 -24.56 -15.54
CA ILE A 106 23.22 -23.91 -16.21
C ILE A 106 24.56 -24.32 -15.56
N GLY A 107 24.59 -24.48 -14.24
CA GLY A 107 25.77 -24.98 -13.52
C GLY A 107 26.11 -26.43 -13.84
N VAL A 108 25.10 -27.29 -14.02
CA VAL A 108 25.25 -28.68 -14.46
C VAL A 108 25.64 -28.77 -15.94
N ALA A 109 25.24 -27.82 -16.78
CA ALA A 109 25.67 -27.76 -18.18
C ALA A 109 27.11 -27.26 -18.38
N ARG A 110 27.80 -26.84 -17.30
CA ARG A 110 29.17 -26.32 -17.34
C ARG A 110 30.22 -27.24 -16.69
N SER A 111 29.82 -28.45 -16.27
CA SER A 111 30.69 -29.54 -15.80
C SER A 111 30.72 -30.68 -16.81
#